data_AF-R1FGS4-F1
#
_entry.id   AF-R1FGS4-F1
#
_cell.length_a   1.000
_cell.length_b   1.000
_cell.length_c   1.000
_cell.angle_alpha   90.00
_cell.angle_beta   90.00
_cell.angle_gamma   90.00
#
_symmetry.space_group_name_H-M   'P 1'
#
loop_
_entity.id
_entity.type
_entity.pdbx_description
1 polymer ?
#
loop_
_entity_poly.entity_id
_entity_poly.type
_entity_poly.pdbx_seq_one_letter_code
_entity_poly.pdbx_strand_id
1 'polypeptide(L)'
;MGKIGVWLIGARGSVATTAIAGAAALRAGLAARTGCVTELPDFAGAALPGLGDLVFGGHDVVDTPLVKRAEQLAAAGVLPAALPGPVTAELEAAEARLRPAPSGGGRAAA
;
A
#
# COMPACT_ATOMS: atom_id res chain seq x y z
N MET A 1 2.08 15.81 -11.80
CA MET A 1 1.79 14.48 -12.38
C MET A 1 0.41 14.04 -11.93
N GLY A 2 -0.29 13.19 -12.70
CA GLY A 2 -1.57 12.61 -12.24
C GLY A 2 -1.38 11.51 -11.19
N LYS A 3 -2.47 11.02 -10.59
CA LYS A 3 -2.45 9.86 -9.68
C LYS A 3 -2.01 8.61 -10.44
N ILE A 4 -1.21 7.76 -9.79
CA ILE A 4 -0.76 6.48 -10.37
C ILE A 4 -1.38 5.31 -9.61
N GLY A 5 -2.05 4.42 -10.34
CA GLY A 5 -2.62 3.19 -9.78
C GLY A 5 -1.55 2.11 -9.57
N VAL A 6 -1.54 1.51 -8.38
CA VAL A 6 -0.71 0.35 -8.03
C VAL A 6 -1.63 -0.82 -7.71
N TRP A 7 -1.52 -1.89 -8.48
CA TRP A 7 -2.33 -3.10 -8.30
C TRP A 7 -1.49 -4.21 -7.68
N LEU A 8 -1.80 -4.59 -6.44
CA LEU A 8 -1.03 -5.57 -5.67
C LEU A 8 -1.68 -6.95 -5.72
N ILE A 9 -0.90 -7.98 -6.00
CA ILE A 9 -1.33 -9.38 -5.84
C ILE A 9 -0.83 -9.86 -4.47
N GLY A 10 -1.72 -10.31 -3.61
CA GLY A 10 -1.45 -10.45 -2.18
C GLY A 10 -1.56 -9.11 -1.45
N ALA A 11 -2.60 -8.33 -1.77
CA ALA A 11 -2.79 -6.96 -1.27
C ALA A 11 -2.94 -6.85 0.26
N ARG A 12 -3.35 -7.92 0.94
CA ARG A 12 -3.46 -8.05 2.39
C ARG A 12 -2.23 -8.74 3.01
N GLY A 13 -1.21 -9.02 2.21
CA GLY A 13 0.09 -9.48 2.70
C GLY A 13 0.81 -8.41 3.53
N SER A 14 1.84 -8.83 4.27
CA SER A 14 2.61 -7.91 5.14
C SER A 14 3.22 -6.76 4.34
N VAL A 15 3.91 -7.07 3.23
CA VAL A 15 4.59 -6.06 2.40
C VAL A 15 3.59 -5.09 1.79
N ALA A 16 2.49 -5.60 1.22
CA ALA A 16 1.46 -4.79 0.60
C ALA A 16 0.80 -3.84 1.61
N THR A 17 0.41 -4.37 2.77
CA THR A 17 -0.22 -3.56 3.83
C THR A 17 0.73 -2.47 4.34
N THR A 18 2.01 -2.80 4.57
CA THR A 18 3.05 -1.82 4.96
C THR A 18 3.26 -0.77 3.88
N ALA A 19 3.28 -1.15 2.60
CA ALA A 19 3.43 -0.19 1.50
C ALA A 19 2.25 0.78 1.41
N ILE A 20 1.01 0.29 1.55
CA ILE A 20 -0.20 1.11 1.54
C ILE A 20 -0.20 2.08 2.74
N ALA A 21 0.02 1.56 3.96
CA ALA A 21 0.06 2.36 5.17
C ALA A 21 1.20 3.39 5.14
N GLY A 22 2.38 2.99 4.65
CA GLY A 22 3.54 3.86 4.49
C GLY A 22 3.29 4.98 3.50
N ALA A 23 2.73 4.69 2.32
CA ALA A 23 2.37 5.71 1.34
C ALA A 23 1.33 6.71 1.87
N ALA A 24 0.33 6.22 2.62
CA ALA A 24 -0.62 7.06 3.32
C ALA A 24 0.05 7.97 4.36
N ALA A 25 0.95 7.42 5.17
CA ALA A 25 1.70 8.18 6.16
C ALA A 25 2.60 9.25 5.53
N LEU A 26 3.28 8.93 4.42
CA LEU A 26 4.08 9.89 3.66
C LEU A 26 3.23 11.02 3.09
N ARG A 27 2.05 10.71 2.54
CA ARG A 27 1.10 11.72 2.04
C ARG A 27 0.59 12.63 3.17
N ALA A 28 0.35 12.06 4.35
CA ALA A 28 -0.10 12.80 5.53
C ALA A 28 1.04 13.52 6.28
N GLY A 29 2.29 13.40 5.84
CA GLY A 29 3.45 14.00 6.53
C GLY A 29 3.78 13.33 7.88
N LEU A 30 3.27 12.12 8.13
CA LEU A 30 3.44 11.37 9.38
C LEU A 30 4.74 10.55 9.42
N ALA A 31 5.44 10.43 8.29
CA ALA A 31 6.68 9.69 8.17
C ALA A 31 7.67 10.41 7.25
N ALA A 32 8.96 10.26 7.54
CA ALA A 32 10.02 10.64 6.61
C ALA A 32 10.16 9.60 5.51
N ARG A 33 10.76 9.99 4.37
CA ARG A 33 10.94 9.13 3.19
C ARG A 33 12.19 8.25 3.26
N THR A 34 12.69 8.00 4.47
CA THR A 34 13.89 7.20 4.72
C THR A 34 13.74 5.80 4.13
N GLY A 35 14.78 5.31 3.45
CA GLY A 35 14.79 4.00 2.81
C GLY A 35 14.18 3.94 1.40
N CYS A 36 13.62 5.05 0.89
CA CYS A 36 13.11 5.12 -0.47
C CYS A 36 14.23 5.49 -1.45
N VAL A 37 14.70 4.52 -2.24
CA VAL A 37 15.77 4.73 -3.24
C VAL A 37 15.42 5.84 -4.25
N THR A 38 14.14 5.96 -4.60
CA THR A 38 13.63 7.00 -5.53
C THR A 38 13.77 8.43 -4.98
N GLU A 39 14.08 8.59 -3.70
CA GLU A 39 14.29 9.89 -3.05
C GLU A 39 15.77 10.26 -2.95
N LEU A 40 16.67 9.45 -3.53
CA LEU A 40 18.10 9.79 -3.66
C LEU A 40 18.32 10.86 -4.75
N PRO A 41 19.37 11.70 -4.63
CA PRO A 41 19.66 12.77 -5.59
C PRO A 41 19.74 12.31 -7.05
N ASP A 42 20.22 11.09 -7.30
CA ASP A 42 20.34 10.49 -8.63
C ASP A 42 19.00 10.38 -9.38
N PHE A 43 17.88 10.36 -8.64
CA PHE A 43 16.53 10.28 -9.20
C PHE A 43 15.80 11.64 -9.28
N ALA A 44 16.42 12.74 -8.85
CA ALA A 44 15.78 14.06 -8.80
C ALA A 44 15.29 14.56 -10.17
N GLY A 45 15.93 14.14 -11.27
CA GLY A 45 15.54 14.47 -12.65
C GLY A 45 14.61 13.46 -13.33
N ALA A 46 14.29 12.33 -12.69
CA ALA A 46 13.64 11.18 -13.34
C ALA A 46 12.12 11.33 -13.51
N ALA A 47 11.53 12.48 -13.13
CA ALA A 47 10.09 12.76 -13.22
C ALA A 47 9.22 11.59 -12.69
N LEU A 48 9.62 11.03 -11.55
CA LEU A 48 8.89 9.92 -10.92
C LEU A 48 7.61 10.42 -10.24
N PRO A 49 6.56 9.58 -10.11
CA PRO A 49 5.43 9.90 -9.25
C PRO A 49 5.89 10.07 -7.80
N GLY A 50 5.24 10.99 -7.07
CA GLY A 50 5.43 11.04 -5.63
C GLY A 50 4.87 9.78 -4.98
N LEU A 51 5.54 9.24 -3.96
CA LEU A 51 5.06 8.08 -3.21
C LEU A 51 3.66 8.32 -2.60
N GLY A 52 3.32 9.57 -2.27
CA GLY A 52 1.99 9.97 -1.81
C GLY A 52 0.91 10.02 -2.90
N ASP A 53 1.30 10.04 -4.18
CA ASP A 53 0.39 10.09 -5.34
C ASP A 53 -0.09 8.69 -5.78
N LEU A 54 0.44 7.65 -5.14
CA LEU A 54 0.10 6.26 -5.42
C LEU A 54 -1.30 5.93 -4.85
N VAL A 55 -2.13 5.31 -5.68
CA VAL A 55 -3.47 4.82 -5.34
C VAL A 55 -3.47 3.31 -5.41
N PHE A 56 -3.84 2.64 -4.32
CA PHE A 56 -3.69 1.20 -4.19
C PHE A 56 -5.01 0.46 -4.38
N GLY A 57 -4.92 -0.69 -5.04
CA GLY A 57 -5.95 -1.73 -5.13
C GLY A 57 -5.26 -3.08 -5.30
N GLY A 58 -6.02 -4.15 -5.57
CA GLY A 58 -5.38 -5.45 -5.72
C GLY A 58 -6.29 -6.67 -5.63
N HIS A 59 -5.63 -7.82 -5.58
CA HIS A 59 -6.25 -9.11 -5.31
C HIS A 59 -5.67 -9.76 -4.06
N ASP A 60 -6.51 -10.49 -3.33
CA ASP A 60 -6.05 -11.38 -2.27
C ASP A 60 -6.94 -12.62 -2.15
N VAL A 61 -6.38 -13.67 -1.54
CA VAL A 61 -7.07 -14.93 -1.21
C VAL A 61 -7.60 -14.94 0.22
N VAL A 62 -7.08 -14.06 1.10
CA VAL A 62 -7.56 -13.94 2.47
C VAL A 62 -8.58 -12.81 2.60
N ASP A 63 -9.43 -12.89 3.62
CA ASP A 63 -10.51 -11.91 3.85
C ASP A 63 -10.25 -10.96 5.03
N THR A 64 -9.09 -11.07 5.69
CA THR A 64 -8.72 -10.16 6.79
C THR A 64 -8.67 -8.71 6.28
N PRO A 65 -9.49 -7.78 6.83
CA PRO A 65 -9.51 -6.39 6.38
C PRO A 65 -8.14 -5.72 6.49
N LEU A 66 -7.79 -4.81 5.57
CA LEU A 66 -6.50 -4.10 5.57
C LEU A 66 -6.24 -3.36 6.87
N VAL A 67 -7.24 -2.71 7.44
CA VAL A 67 -7.14 -2.04 8.76
C VAL A 67 -6.72 -3.06 9.82
N LYS A 68 -7.38 -4.22 9.86
CA LYS A 68 -7.05 -5.26 10.82
C LYS A 68 -5.65 -5.82 10.60
N ARG A 69 -5.24 -5.97 9.34
CA ARG A 69 -3.88 -6.41 9.00
C ARG A 69 -2.83 -5.39 9.45
N ALA A 70 -3.09 -4.09 9.28
CA ALA A 70 -2.19 -3.03 9.75
C ALA A 70 -2.06 -3.04 11.28
N GLU A 71 -3.14 -3.24 12.03
CA GLU A 71 -3.09 -3.44 13.48
C GLU A 71 -2.23 -4.64 13.88
N GLN A 72 -2.40 -5.79 13.21
CA GLN A 72 -1.60 -6.99 13.46
C GLN A 72 -0.10 -6.74 13.21
N LEU A 73 0.23 -6.01 12.14
CA LEU A 73 1.61 -5.64 11.81
C LEU A 73 2.19 -4.66 12.81
N ALA A 74 1.38 -3.73 13.32
CA ALA A 74 1.78 -2.83 14.40
C ALA A 74 2.05 -3.60 15.71
N ALA A 75 1.17 -4.53 16.08
CA ALA A 75 1.37 -5.40 17.24
C ALA A 75 2.61 -6.30 17.12
N ALA A 76 2.96 -6.71 15.89
CA ALA A 76 4.17 -7.48 15.59
C ALA A 76 5.44 -6.62 15.46
N GLY A 77 5.35 -5.29 15.63
CA GLY A 77 6.49 -4.37 15.54
C GLY A 77 6.97 -4.06 14.12
N VAL A 78 6.20 -4.44 13.10
CA VAL A 78 6.52 -4.12 11.68
C VAL A 78 6.14 -2.68 11.35
N LEU A 79 5.02 -2.19 11.89
CA LEU A 79 4.60 -0.80 11.78
C LEU A 79 4.71 -0.10 13.15
N PRO A 80 4.96 1.23 13.18
CA PRO A 80 4.84 1.99 14.42
C PRO A 80 3.44 1.83 15.01
N ALA A 81 3.35 1.62 16.34
CA ALA A 81 2.07 1.34 17.01
C ALA A 81 1.01 2.43 16.79
N ALA A 82 1.43 3.69 16.67
CA ALA A 82 0.55 4.83 16.47
C ALA A 82 0.10 5.03 15.00
N LEU A 83 0.65 4.26 14.04
CA LEU A 83 0.42 4.51 12.61
C LEU A 83 -0.96 4.10 12.09
N PRO A 84 -1.54 2.92 12.45
CA PRO A 84 -2.78 2.47 11.81
C PRO A 84 -3.96 3.43 11.97
N GLY A 85 -4.13 4.04 13.16
CA GLY A 85 -5.24 4.96 13.44
C GLY A 85 -5.32 6.12 12.44
N PRO A 86 -4.28 6.97 12.35
CA PRO A 86 -4.25 8.10 11.42
C PRO A 86 -4.43 7.78 9.93
N VAL A 87 -4.13 6.55 9.48
CA VAL A 87 -4.22 6.14 8.06
C VAL A 87 -5.40 5.20 7.78
N THR A 88 -6.36 5.09 8.70
CA THR A 88 -7.49 4.16 8.59
C THR A 88 -8.31 4.42 7.33
N ALA A 89 -8.62 5.68 7.04
CA ALA A 89 -9.43 6.06 5.87
C ALA A 89 -8.76 5.66 4.55
N GLU A 90 -7.44 5.77 4.48
CA GLU A 90 -6.64 5.36 3.33
C GLU A 90 -6.61 3.83 3.15
N LEU A 91 -6.50 3.10 4.25
CA LEU A 91 -6.57 1.64 4.24
C LEU A 91 -7.95 1.16 3.79
N GLU A 92 -9.03 1.78 4.27
CA GLU A 92 -10.40 1.51 3.83
C GLU A 92 -10.63 1.88 2.36
N ALA A 93 -10.02 2.97 1.89
CA ALA A 93 -10.10 3.33 0.49
C ALA A 93 -9.37 2.30 -0.41
N ALA A 94 -8.21 1.77 0.03
CA ALA A 94 -7.53 0.69 -0.68
C ALA A 94 -8.34 -0.61 -0.64
N GLU A 95 -8.95 -0.92 0.52
CA GLU A 95 -9.84 -2.07 0.75
C GLU A 95 -11.00 -2.08 -0.25
N ALA A 96 -11.66 -0.94 -0.44
CA ALA A 96 -12.76 -0.79 -1.39
C ALA A 96 -12.36 -1.05 -2.87
N ARG A 97 -11.05 -1.08 -3.17
CA ARG A 97 -10.50 -1.39 -4.51
C ARG A 97 -9.95 -2.81 -4.59
N LEU A 98 -10.02 -3.59 -3.52
CA LEU A 98 -9.61 -4.99 -3.53
C LEU A 98 -10.68 -5.86 -4.18
N ARG A 99 -10.23 -6.94 -4.81
CA ARG A 99 -11.06 -7.95 -5.46
C ARG A 99 -10.63 -9.34 -5.02
N PRO A 100 -11.54 -10.33 -4.96
CA PRO A 100 -11.15 -11.72 -4.69
C PRO A 100 -10.14 -12.22 -5.74
N ALA A 101 -9.11 -12.94 -5.31
CA ALA A 101 -8.18 -13.56 -6.26
C ALA A 101 -8.90 -14.57 -7.18
N PRO A 102 -8.55 -14.65 -8.47
CA PRO A 102 -9.12 -15.65 -9.37
C PRO A 102 -8.86 -17.08 -8.85
N SER A 103 -9.91 -17.88 -8.76
CA SER A 103 -9.86 -19.26 -8.25
C SER A 103 -9.73 -20.33 -9.35
N GLY A 104 -9.74 -19.94 -10.63
CA GLY A 104 -9.66 -20.83 -11.79
C GLY A 104 -8.29 -20.81 -12.49
N GLY A 105 -7.79 -21.99 -12.86
CA GLY A 105 -6.58 -22.15 -13.69
C GLY A 105 -6.89 -21.97 -15.18
N GLY A 106 -7.20 -20.75 -15.59
CA GLY A 106 -7.37 -20.40 -17.01
C GLY A 106 -6.38 -19.31 -17.39
N ARG A 107 -5.69 -19.47 -18.54
CA ARG A 107 -4.96 -18.35 -19.13
C ARG A 107 -5.96 -17.28 -19.55
N ALA A 108 -5.63 -16.01 -19.33
CA ALA A 108 -6.35 -14.92 -19.98
C ALA A 108 -6.31 -15.18 -21.51
N ALA A 109 -7.46 -15.09 -22.17
CA ALA A 109 -7.50 -15.11 -23.63
C ALA A 109 -6.66 -13.93 -24.13
N ALA A 110 -5.70 -14.22 -25.02
CA ALA A 110 -4.83 -13.24 -25.65
C ALA A 110 -5.60 -12.28 -26.55
#